data_AF-A0AA38IBJ1-F1
#
_entry.id   AF-A0AA38IBJ1-F1
#
_cell.length_a   1.000
_cell.length_b   1.000
_cell.length_c   1.000
_cell.angle_alpha   90.00
_cell.angle_beta   90.00
_cell.angle_gamma   90.00
#
_symmetry.space_group_name_H-M   'P 1'
#
loop_
_entity.id
_entity.type
_entity.pdbx_description
1 polymer ?
#
loop_
_entity_poly.entity_id
_entity_poly.type
_entity_poly.pdbx_seq_one_letter_code
_entity_poly.pdbx_strand_id
1 'polypeptide(L)'
;MGCDRMGTKLIYEKTYRISINDNSEGRADIDIYVDGAKTDSGSGAGIYSEQLNAQINVPLGTHTSVLQTELMGIMLGARIVAERSKKKLLTASLHY
;
A
#
# COMPACT_ATOMS: atom_id res chain seq x y z
N MET A 1 23.30 -9.85 -17.24
CA MET A 1 22.28 -9.03 -16.57
C MET A 1 21.16 -9.96 -16.13
N GLY A 2 21.19 -10.40 -14.87
CA GLY A 2 20.15 -11.27 -14.30
C GLY A 2 19.10 -10.40 -13.64
N CYS A 3 17.84 -10.49 -14.07
CA CYS A 3 16.73 -9.80 -13.41
C CYS A 3 16.53 -10.39 -12.01
N ASP A 4 16.57 -9.53 -10.99
CA ASP A 4 16.29 -9.87 -9.59
C ASP A 4 14.86 -10.41 -9.48
N ARG A 5 14.73 -11.72 -9.23
CA ARG A 5 13.43 -12.37 -9.00
C ARG A 5 13.14 -12.31 -7.50
N MET A 6 12.21 -11.45 -7.10
CA MET A 6 11.65 -11.48 -5.75
C MET A 6 10.76 -12.72 -5.59
N GLY A 7 10.85 -13.40 -4.45
CA GLY A 7 9.94 -14.49 -4.12
C GLY A 7 8.50 -13.98 -4.08
N THR A 8 7.56 -14.74 -4.64
CA THR A 8 6.14 -14.37 -4.82
C THR A 8 5.32 -14.33 -3.53
N LYS A 9 5.92 -14.63 -2.37
CA LYS A 9 5.20 -14.79 -1.10
C LYS A 9 5.68 -13.75 -0.08
N LEU A 10 4.92 -12.67 0.02
CA LEU A 10 4.97 -11.74 1.14
C LEU A 10 4.12 -12.33 2.30
N ILE A 11 4.57 -12.15 3.53
CA ILE A 11 3.91 -12.65 4.73
C ILE A 11 3.52 -11.41 5.53
N TYR A 12 2.28 -10.96 5.34
CA TYR A 12 1.69 -9.79 6.00
C TYR A 12 1.41 -10.07 7.49
N GLU A 13 2.45 -10.34 8.28
CA GLU A 13 2.33 -10.71 9.70
C GLU A 13 1.97 -9.50 10.58
N LYS A 14 2.30 -8.29 10.13
CA LYS A 14 2.01 -7.04 10.84
C LYS A 14 0.89 -6.26 10.16
N THR A 15 -0.24 -6.16 10.85
CA THR A 15 -1.38 -5.36 10.40
C THR A 15 -1.26 -3.94 10.94
N TYR A 16 -1.10 -2.95 10.04
CA TYR A 16 -1.19 -1.53 10.38
C TYR A 16 -2.55 -1.00 9.98
N ARG A 17 -3.38 -0.57 10.94
CA ARG A 17 -4.67 0.09 10.64
C ARG A 17 -4.44 1.59 10.41
N ILE A 18 -4.68 2.06 9.19
CA ILE A 18 -4.64 3.48 8.84
C ILE A 18 -6.07 4.01 8.82
N SER A 19 -6.45 4.84 9.80
CA SER A 19 -7.75 5.52 9.82
C SER A 19 -7.61 7.00 9.45
N ILE A 20 -8.48 7.49 8.57
CA ILE A 20 -8.58 8.92 8.23
C ILE A 20 -9.85 9.43 8.89
N ASN A 21 -9.68 10.20 9.97
CA ASN A 21 -10.79 10.70 10.77
C ASN A 21 -11.32 12.02 10.17
N ASP A 22 -12.13 11.90 9.10
CA ASP A 22 -13.04 12.97 8.70
C ASP A 22 -14.35 12.75 9.47
N ASN A 23 -14.83 13.76 10.22
CA ASN A 23 -16.08 13.78 10.99
C ASN A 23 -17.38 13.59 10.15
N SER A 24 -17.30 12.97 8.97
CA SER A 24 -18.44 12.64 8.14
C SER A 24 -19.00 11.27 8.55
N GLU A 25 -20.17 11.28 9.18
CA GLU A 25 -20.97 10.09 9.43
C GLU A 25 -21.08 9.25 8.14
N GLY A 26 -20.67 7.97 8.20
CA GLY A 26 -20.89 7.01 7.11
C GLY A 26 -19.72 6.67 6.18
N ARG A 27 -18.47 7.08 6.48
CA ARG A 27 -17.32 6.51 5.75
C ARG A 27 -16.94 5.14 6.31
N ALA A 28 -17.04 4.12 5.46
CA ALA A 28 -16.51 2.78 5.75
C ALA A 28 -15.00 2.85 5.98
N ASP A 29 -14.53 2.21 7.06
CA ASP A 29 -13.11 2.01 7.31
C ASP A 29 -12.48 1.25 6.13
N ILE A 30 -11.29 1.70 5.70
CA ILE A 30 -10.51 1.06 4.64
C ILE A 30 -9.33 0.37 5.32
N ASP A 31 -9.31 -0.96 5.27
CA ASP A 31 -8.16 -1.71 5.74
C ASP A 31 -7.13 -1.85 4.63
N ILE A 32 -5.87 -1.58 4.97
CA ILE A 32 -4.73 -1.75 4.08
C ILE A 32 -3.68 -2.56 4.82
N TYR A 33 -3.37 -3.72 4.26
CA TYR A 33 -2.32 -4.58 4.73
C TYR A 33 -1.05 -4.22 3.98
N VAL A 34 0.04 -4.04 4.71
CA VAL A 34 1.35 -3.69 4.15
C VAL A 34 2.37 -4.71 4.66
N ASP A 35 3.36 -5.01 3.84
CA ASP A 35 4.49 -5.87 4.24
C ASP A 35 5.76 -5.39 3.54
N GLY A 36 6.87 -5.43 4.25
CA GLY A 36 8.19 -5.09 3.75
C GLY A 36 9.15 -6.26 3.96
N ALA A 37 9.70 -6.77 2.86
CA ALA A 37 10.61 -7.91 2.91
C ALA A 37 12.02 -7.54 2.46
N LYS A 38 13.02 -8.09 3.15
CA LYS A 38 14.42 -8.08 2.72
C LYS A 38 14.98 -9.50 2.75
N THR A 39 15.62 -9.88 1.65
CA THR A 39 16.43 -11.09 1.52
C THR A 39 17.87 -10.71 1.18
N ASP A 40 18.76 -11.71 1.14
CA ASP A 40 20.15 -11.51 0.66
C ASP A 40 20.22 -11.11 -0.82
N SER A 41 19.18 -11.45 -1.58
CA SER A 41 19.10 -11.21 -3.03
C SER A 41 18.29 -9.98 -3.43
N GLY A 42 17.64 -9.30 -2.49
CA GLY A 42 16.78 -8.18 -2.82
C GLY A 42 15.89 -7.72 -1.68
N SER A 43 15.02 -6.78 -1.98
CA SER A 43 14.03 -6.27 -1.06
C SER A 43 12.83 -5.74 -1.81
N GLY A 44 11.71 -5.61 -1.13
CA GLY A 44 10.50 -5.10 -1.73
C GLY A 44 9.43 -4.79 -0.69
N ALA A 45 8.43 -4.05 -1.14
CA ALA A 45 7.26 -3.71 -0.37
C ALA A 45 6.02 -4.25 -1.08
N GLY A 46 5.04 -4.68 -0.32
CA GLY A 46 3.74 -5.06 -0.82
C GLY A 46 2.62 -4.38 -0.08
N ILE A 47 1.51 -4.20 -0.78
CA ILE A 47 0.25 -3.78 -0.19
C ILE A 47 -0.89 -4.67 -0.69
N TYR A 48 -1.89 -4.84 0.15
CA TYR A 48 -3.14 -5.52 -0.17
C TYR A 48 -4.31 -4.79 0.49
N SER A 49 -5.41 -4.61 -0.24
CA SER A 49 -6.68 -4.10 0.30
C SER A 49 -7.83 -4.61 -0.56
N GLU A 50 -8.74 -5.36 0.06
CA GLU A 50 -9.93 -5.89 -0.60
C GLU A 50 -10.91 -4.75 -0.96
N GLN A 51 -11.12 -3.81 -0.04
CA GLN A 51 -12.01 -2.65 -0.21
C GLN A 51 -11.57 -1.75 -1.37
N LEU A 52 -10.27 -1.68 -1.63
CA LEU A 52 -9.70 -0.90 -2.72
C LEU A 52 -9.53 -1.69 -4.02
N ASN A 53 -9.68 -3.02 -3.97
CA ASN A 53 -9.25 -3.95 -5.02
C ASN A 53 -7.80 -3.70 -5.44
N ALA A 54 -6.91 -3.59 -4.44
CA ALA A 54 -5.50 -3.26 -4.64
C ALA A 54 -4.61 -4.41 -4.15
N GLN A 55 -3.73 -4.87 -5.03
CA GLN A 55 -2.63 -5.76 -4.68
C GLN A 55 -1.41 -5.30 -5.49
N ILE A 56 -0.43 -4.68 -4.82
CA ILE A 56 0.73 -4.08 -5.48
C ILE A 56 1.99 -4.57 -4.80
N ASN A 57 2.95 -5.03 -5.59
CA ASN A 57 4.28 -5.41 -5.15
C ASN A 57 5.31 -4.52 -5.83
N VAL A 58 6.22 -3.94 -5.06
CA VAL A 58 7.25 -3.02 -5.54
C VAL A 58 8.62 -3.57 -5.17
N PRO A 59 9.45 -3.97 -6.15
CA PRO A 59 10.85 -4.31 -5.89
C PRO A 59 11.66 -3.04 -5.58
N LEU A 60 12.50 -3.10 -4.55
CA LEU A 60 13.29 -1.97 -4.04
C LEU A 60 14.81 -2.22 -4.11
N GLY A 61 15.25 -3.25 -4.84
CA GLY A 61 16.68 -3.58 -5.03
C GLY A 61 17.34 -4.19 -3.80
N THR A 62 18.67 -4.27 -3.79
CA THR A 62 19.44 -5.01 -2.75
C THR A 62 19.83 -4.16 -1.54
N HIS A 63 19.86 -2.84 -1.67
CA HIS A 63 20.40 -1.94 -0.64
C HIS A 63 19.35 -1.34 0.30
N THR A 64 18.07 -1.54 0.01
CA THR A 64 16.98 -1.02 0.83
C THR A 64 16.85 -1.85 2.12
N SER A 65 16.69 -1.17 3.25
CA SER A 65 16.54 -1.81 4.57
C SER A 65 15.09 -2.28 4.80
N VAL A 66 14.90 -3.20 5.75
CA VAL A 66 13.55 -3.67 6.14
C VAL A 66 12.66 -2.48 6.59
N LEU A 67 13.22 -1.52 7.32
CA LEU A 67 12.45 -0.33 7.71
C LEU A 67 12.00 0.49 6.48
N GLN A 68 12.88 0.66 5.49
CA GLN A 68 12.54 1.39 4.27
C GLN A 68 11.50 0.64 3.43
N THR A 69 11.54 -0.70 3.38
CA THR A 69 10.53 -1.49 2.66
C THR A 69 9.14 -1.32 3.31
N GLU A 70 9.07 -1.36 4.64
CA GLU A 70 7.81 -1.15 5.38
C GLU A 70 7.26 0.26 5.17
N LEU A 71 8.11 1.29 5.31
CA LEU A 71 7.71 2.68 5.07
C LEU A 71 7.20 2.89 3.65
N MET A 72 7.81 2.25 2.64
CA MET A 72 7.33 2.30 1.26
C MET A 72 5.94 1.70 1.12
N GLY A 73 5.67 0.56 1.76
CA GLY A 73 4.33 -0.06 1.79
C GLY A 73 3.28 0.89 2.37
N ILE A 74 3.57 1.52 3.51
CA ILE A 74 2.70 2.50 4.16
C ILE A 74 2.46 3.72 3.24
N MET A 75 3.52 4.28 2.65
CA MET A 75 3.42 5.43 1.74
C MET A 75 2.57 5.12 0.50
N LEU A 76 2.74 3.92 -0.08
CA LEU A 76 1.93 3.46 -1.20
C LEU A 76 0.45 3.31 -0.81
N GLY A 77 0.18 2.68 0.33
CA GLY A 77 -1.18 2.54 0.87
C GLY A 77 -1.86 3.90 1.06
N ALA A 78 -1.19 4.83 1.75
CA ALA A 78 -1.70 6.18 1.97
C ALA A 78 -1.96 6.93 0.65
N ARG A 79 -1.07 6.79 -0.34
CA ARG A 79 -1.22 7.42 -1.65
C ARG A 79 -2.47 6.94 -2.38
N ILE A 80 -2.74 5.63 -2.39
CA ILE A 80 -3.91 5.06 -3.07
C ILE A 80 -5.21 5.56 -2.46
N VAL A 81 -5.27 5.65 -1.13
CA VAL A 81 -6.43 6.23 -0.44
C VAL A 81 -6.62 7.69 -0.86
N ALA A 82 -5.55 8.48 -0.85
CA ALA A 82 -5.61 9.88 -1.24
C ALA A 82 -6.08 10.08 -2.70
N GLU A 83 -5.59 9.26 -3.64
CA GLU A 83 -6.00 9.32 -5.05
C GLU A 83 -7.47 8.91 -5.25
N ARG A 84 -7.99 7.95 -4.47
CA ARG A 84 -9.40 7.55 -4.52
C ARG A 84 -10.33 8.60 -3.94
N SER A 85 -9.92 9.28 -2.86
CA SER A 85 -10.65 10.42 -2.29
C SER A 85 -10.77 11.57 -3.30
N LYS A 86 -9.71 11.86 -4.07
CA LYS A 86 -9.74 12.85 -5.15
C LYS A 86 -10.71 12.48 -6.27
N LYS A 87 -10.72 11.21 -6.70
CA LYS A 87 -11.68 10.74 -7.72
C LYS A 87 -13.13 10.90 -7.28
N LYS A 88 -13.47 10.56 -6.03
CA LYS A 88 -14.83 10.76 -5.50
C LYS A 88 -15.27 12.23 -5.50
N LEU A 89 -14.36 13.16 -5.17
CA LEU A 89 -14.66 14.60 -5.20
C LEU A 89 -14.95 15.10 -6.63
N LEU A 90 -14.17 14.64 -7.62
CA LEU A 90 -14.38 15.02 -9.03
C LEU A 90 -15.69 14.48 -9.60
N THR A 91 -16.10 13.25 -9.24
CA THR A 91 -17.40 12.71 -9.66
C THR A 91 -18.57 13.47 -9.03
N ALA A 92 -18.46 13.88 -7.76
CA ALA A 92 -19.49 14.66 -7.08
C ALA A 92 -19.66 16.07 -7.69
N SER A 93 -18.59 16.69 -8.18
CA SER A 93 -18.65 18.01 -8.84
C SER A 93 -19.24 17.98 -10.26
N LEU A 94 -19.38 16.81 -10.88
CA LEU A 94 -19.93 16.66 -12.24
C LEU A 94 -21.44 16.38 -12.27
N HIS A 95 -22.08 16.28 -11.11
CA HIS A 95 -23.52 16.04 -10.96
C HIS A 95 -24.31 17.28 -10.48
N TYR A 96 -23.74 18.48 -10.62
CA TYR A 96 -24.43 19.75 -10.40
C TYR A 96 -24.59 20.54 -11.71
#